data_AF-X1P524-F1
#
_entry.id   AF-X1P524-F1
#
_cell.length_a   1.000
_cell.length_b   1.000
_cell.length_c   1.000
_cell.angle_alpha   90.00
_cell.angle_beta   90.00
_cell.angle_gamma   90.00
#
_symmetry.space_group_name_H-M   'P 1'
#
loop_
_entity.id
_entity.type
_entity.pdbx_description
1 polymer ?
#
loop_
_entity_poly.entity_id
_entity_poly.type
_entity_poly.pdbx_seq_one_letter_code
_entity_poly.pdbx_strand_id
1 'polypeptide(L)' 'SDGRQYIFNLIDTPGHVDFSYEVSRSLAACEGAILVVDATQGIQAQTLANVYLAVISRILSARVDFP' A
#
# COMPACT_ATOMS: atom_id res chain seq x y z
N SER A 1 -8.53 -24.67 0.15
CA SER A 1 -8.41 -23.87 1.37
C SER A 1 -7.76 -24.74 2.43
N ASP A 2 -6.81 -24.20 3.19
CA ASP A 2 -6.04 -24.91 4.22
C ASP A 2 -6.80 -25.09 5.55
N GLY A 3 -8.06 -24.66 5.61
CA GLY A 3 -8.95 -24.83 6.77
C GLY A 3 -8.64 -23.90 7.95
N ARG A 4 -7.72 -22.95 7.80
CA ARG A 4 -7.32 -22.03 8.88
C ARG A 4 -8.21 -20.79 8.91
N GLN A 5 -8.56 -20.35 10.12
CA GLN A 5 -9.16 -19.03 10.32
C GLN A 5 -8.06 -17.98 10.46
N TYR A 6 -8.16 -16.92 9.68
CA TYR A 6 -7.23 -15.80 9.69
C TYR A 6 -7.96 -14.55 10.20
N ILE A 7 -7.29 -13.81 11.08
CA ILE A 7 -7.76 -12.49 11.53
C ILE A 7 -7.00 -11.46 10.72
N PHE A 8 -7.73 -10.66 9.94
CA PHE A 8 -7.17 -9.55 9.19
C PHE A 8 -7.55 -8.23 9.85
N ASN A 9 -6.54 -7.45 10.24
CA ASN A 9 -6.73 -6.08 10.70
C ASN A 9 -6.48 -5.15 9.52
N LEU A 10 -7.54 -4.53 9.01
CA LEU A 10 -7.43 -3.58 7.89
C LEU A 10 -7.37 -2.15 8.45
N ILE A 11 -6.37 -1.40 8.00
CA ILE A 11 -6.23 0.02 8.31
C ILE A 11 -6.41 0.77 6.99
N ASP A 12 -7.42 1.64 6.93
CA ASP A 12 -7.62 2.52 5.79
C ASP A 12 -6.67 3.70 5.88
N THR A 13 -6.03 4.06 4.77
CA THR A 13 -5.08 5.16 4.69
C THR A 13 -5.54 6.17 3.64
N PRO A 14 -5.59 7.47 3.95
CA PRO A 14 -5.97 8.50 2.98
C PRO A 14 -5.00 8.54 1.78
N GLY A 15 -5.52 8.68 0.56
CA GLY A 15 -4.72 8.59 -0.68
C GLY A 15 -4.15 9.91 -1.20
N HIS A 16 -4.53 11.05 -0.60
CA HIS A 16 -4.08 12.37 -1.03
C HIS A 16 -2.74 12.74 -0.38
N VAL A 17 -1.86 13.42 -1.13
CA VAL A 17 -0.50 13.79 -0.70
C VAL A 17 -0.48 14.61 0.59
N ASP A 18 -1.53 15.39 0.86
CA ASP A 18 -1.67 16.20 2.07
C ASP A 18 -1.69 15.37 3.36
N PHE A 19 -1.96 14.06 3.28
CA PHE A 19 -2.03 13.16 4.43
C PHE A 19 -0.84 12.19 4.52
N SER A 20 0.27 12.52 3.87
CA SER A 20 1.48 11.67 3.85
C SER A 20 1.98 11.27 5.25
N TYR A 21 1.79 12.11 6.27
CA TYR A 21 2.16 11.80 7.65
C TYR A 21 1.28 10.71 8.29
N GLU A 22 -0.03 10.75 8.04
CA GLU A 22 -0.98 9.74 8.53
C GLU A 22 -0.75 8.40 7.83
N VAL A 23 -0.53 8.44 6.52
CA VAL A 23 -0.15 7.27 5.72
C VAL A 23 1.13 6.64 6.29
N SER A 24 2.18 7.44 6.55
CA SER A 24 3.44 6.93 7.11
C SER A 24 3.25 6.27 8.47
N ARG A 25 2.42 6.84 9.36
CA ARG A 25 2.12 6.24 10.67
C ARG A 25 1.36 4.93 10.55
N SER A 26 0.36 4.87 9.68
CA SER A 26 -0.40 3.64 9.44
C SER A 26 0.48 2.55 8.85
N LEU A 27 1.34 2.89 7.88
CA LEU A 27 2.28 1.93 7.29
C LEU A 27 3.32 1.43 8.29
N ALA A 28 3.79 2.28 9.22
CA ALA A 28 4.72 1.88 10.27
C ALA A 28 4.13 0.88 11.29
N ALA A 29 2.80 0.79 11.39
CA ALA A 29 2.10 -0.15 12.26
C ALA A 29 1.70 -1.46 11.54
N CYS A 30 1.84 -1.51 10.21
CA CYS A 30 1.44 -2.65 9.38
C CYS A 30 2.64 -3.54 9.04
N GLU A 31 2.38 -4.84 8.86
CA GLU A 31 3.38 -5.81 8.38
C GLU A 31 3.31 -6.02 6.86
N GLY A 32 2.30 -5.45 6.21
CA GLY A 32 2.06 -5.54 4.78
C GLY A 32 1.11 -4.44 4.30
N ALA A 33 1.10 -4.18 3.00
CA ALA A 33 0.15 -3.27 2.37
C ALA A 33 -0.46 -3.90 1.12
N ILE A 34 -1.72 -3.57 0.85
CA ILE A 34 -2.43 -3.97 -0.37
C ILE A 34 -2.50 -2.74 -1.27
N LEU A 35 -1.93 -2.85 -2.47
CA LEU A 35 -2.05 -1.82 -3.50
C LEU A 35 -3.23 -2.15 -4.41
N VAL A 36 -4.21 -1.25 -4.46
CA VAL A 36 -5.33 -1.36 -5.41
C VAL A 36 -5.09 -0.38 -6.55
N VAL A 37 -5.16 -0.89 -7.79
CA VAL A 37 -5.00 -0.10 -9.02
C VAL A 37 -6.28 -0.20 -9.84
N ASP A 38 -6.77 0.94 -10.31
CA ASP A 38 -7.92 0.97 -11.22
C ASP A 38 -7.55 0.33 -12.56
N ALA A 39 -8.30 -0.69 -12.98
CA ALA A 39 -8.05 -1.43 -14.21
C ALA A 39 -8.32 -0.60 -15.48
N THR A 40 -9.10 0.48 -15.39
CA THR A 40 -9.46 1.37 -16.50
C THR A 40 -8.53 2.57 -16.62
N GLN A 41 -8.12 3.17 -15.50
CA GLN A 41 -7.24 4.34 -15.47
C GLN A 41 -5.76 3.98 -15.31
N GLY A 42 -5.45 2.76 -14.88
CA GLY A 42 -4.09 2.29 -14.69
C GLY A 42 -3.37 2.97 -13.52
N ILE A 43 -2.04 2.96 -13.57
CA ILE A 43 -1.18 3.55 -12.55
C ILE A 43 -1.14 5.07 -12.74
N GLN A 44 -1.35 5.80 -11.65
CA GLN A 44 -1.25 7.26 -11.62
C GLN A 44 -0.06 7.72 -10.77
N ALA A 45 0.30 9.00 -10.87
CA ALA A 45 1.41 9.58 -10.11
C ALA A 45 1.23 9.39 -8.58
N GLN A 46 0.00 9.49 -8.08
CA GLN A 46 -0.33 9.28 -6.67
C GLN A 46 -0.19 7.80 -6.26
N THR A 47 -0.59 6.88 -7.14
CA THR A 47 -0.36 5.43 -6.96
C THR A 47 1.12 5.15 -6.79
N LEU A 48 1.97 5.77 -7.62
CA LEU A 48 3.42 5.59 -7.56
C LEU A 48 4.03 6.17 -6.27
N ALA A 49 3.58 7.34 -5.82
CA ALA A 49 4.03 7.94 -4.57
C ALA A 49 3.74 7.02 -3.35
N ASN A 50 2.54 6.45 -3.28
CA ASN A 50 2.16 5.53 -2.20
C ASN A 50 2.95 4.21 -2.25
N VAL A 51 3.25 3.70 -3.45
CA VAL A 51 4.11 2.51 -3.62
C VAL A 51 5.52 2.77 -3.10
N TYR A 52 6.13 3.91 -3.45
CA TYR A 52 7.46 4.24 -2.94
C TYR A 52 7.49 4.35 -1.41
N LEU A 53 6.46 4.96 -0.80
CA LEU A 53 6.35 5.02 0.66
C LEU A 53 6.26 3.63 1.31
N ALA A 54 5.50 2.70 0.71
CA ALA A 54 5.35 1.34 1.21
C ALA A 54 6.63 0.49 1.02
N VAL A 55 7.37 0.69 -0.07
CA VAL A 55 8.68 0.03 -0.33
C VAL A 55 9.74 0.53 0.65
N ILE A 56 9.81 1.85 0.88
CA ILE A 56 10.73 2.45 1.87
C ILE A 56 10.42 1.91 3.28
N SER A 57 9.13 1.76 3.59
CA SER A 57 8.67 1.20 4.86
C SER A 57 8.85 -0.33 4.96
N ARG A 58 9.44 -0.98 3.94
CA ARG A 58 9.78 -2.42 3.88
C ARG A 58 8.60 -3.40 3.98
N ILE A 59 7.37 -2.90 3.98
CA ILE A 59 6.14 -3.70 4.07
C ILE A 59 5.62 -4.14 2.70
N LEU A 60 6.15 -3.56 1.62
CA LEU A 60 5.89 -3.98 0.25
C LEU A 60 7.19 -4.52 -0.35
N SER A 61 7.27 -5.84 -0.55
CA SER A 61 8.27 -6.44 -1.45
C SER A 61 7.70 -6.47 -2.86
N ALA A 62 7.44 -5.29 -3.44
CA ALA A 62 7.01 -5.18 -4.83
C ALA A 62 8.21 -4.84 -5.70
N ARG A 63 8.46 -5.66 -6.73
CA ARG A 63 9.37 -5.29 -7.81
C ARG A 63 8.58 -4.44 -8.79
N VAL A 64 8.82 -3.14 -8.75
CA VAL A 64 8.19 -2.20 -9.67
C VAL A 64 9.06 -2.14 -10.93
N ASP A 65 8.91 -3.15 -11.79
CA ASP A 65 9.55 -3.15 -13.11
C ASP A 65 8.67 -2.31 -14.05
N PHE A 66 9.08 -1.07 -14.33
CA PHE A 66 8.58 -0.30 -15.46
C PHE A 66 9.52 -0.51 -16.66
N PRO A 67 9.01 -0.46 -17.91
CA PRO A 67 9.87 -0.35 -19.09
C PRO A 67 10.72 0.93 -19.08
#